data_AF-A0A7Z1K5H7-F1
#
_entry.id   AF-A0A7Z1K5H7-F1
#
_cell.length_a   1.000
_cell.length_b   1.000
_cell.length_c   1.000
_cell.angle_alpha   90.00
_cell.angle_beta   90.00
_cell.angle_gamma   90.00
#
_symmetry.space_group_name_H-M   'P 1'
#
loop_
_entity.id
_entity.type
_entity.pdbx_description
1 polymer ?
#
loop_
_entity_poly.entity_id
_entity_poly.type
_entity_poly.pdbx_seq_one_letter_code
_entity_poly.pdbx_strand_id
1 'polypeptide(L)' 'MKIFGSDNSELMTVSAIERSGDDLVLKGKIFGAMPMLARVRPEEARAALRLLDIKTAVFLLSLLFRPASRKAGK' A
#
# COMPACT_ATOMS: atom_id res chain seq x y z
N MET A 1 6.11 5.27 -0.33
CA MET A 1 4.68 5.68 -0.19
C MET A 1 4.30 5.66 1.29
N LYS A 2 3.34 6.50 1.72
CA LYS A 2 2.86 6.56 3.10
C LYS A 2 1.48 5.91 3.20
N ILE A 3 1.25 5.18 4.29
CA ILE A 3 -0.03 4.59 4.66
C ILE A 3 -0.53 5.34 5.90
N PHE A 4 -1.76 5.84 5.82
CA PHE A 4 -2.38 6.61 6.90
C PHE A 4 -3.44 5.79 7.63
N GLY A 5 -3.57 6.03 8.94
CA GLY A 5 -4.63 5.47 9.75
C GLY A 5 -5.95 6.21 9.59
N SER A 6 -7.00 5.71 10.24
CA SER A 6 -8.32 6.36 10.28
C SER A 6 -8.29 7.76 10.91
N ASP A 7 -7.29 8.03 11.73
CA ASP A 7 -7.00 9.30 12.39
C ASP A 7 -6.09 10.23 11.57
N ASN A 8 -5.78 9.87 10.32
CA ASN A 8 -4.76 10.52 9.46
C ASN A 8 -3.33 10.47 10.01
N SER A 9 -3.05 9.66 11.04
CA SER A 9 -1.67 9.45 11.48
C SER A 9 -0.89 8.64 10.45
N GLU A 10 0.42 8.88 10.35
CA GLU A 10 1.30 8.08 9.50
C GLU A 10 1.55 6.72 10.17
N LEU A 11 0.96 5.66 9.62
CA LEU A 11 1.10 4.30 10.15
C LEU A 11 2.35 3.60 9.62
N MET A 12 2.57 3.68 8.31
CA MET A 12 3.69 3.01 7.67
C MET A 12 4.22 3.82 6.50
N THR A 13 5.55 3.92 6.41
CA THR A 13 6.24 4.41 5.22
C THR A 13 6.89 3.23 4.52
N VAL A 14 6.44 2.92 3.31
CA VAL A 14 7.06 1.95 2.42
C VAL A 14 8.20 2.65 1.66
N SER A 15 9.42 2.16 1.84
CA SER A 15 10.64 2.68 1.22
C SER A 15 11.02 1.90 -0.05
N ALA A 16 10.79 0.60 -0.08
CA ALA A 16 11.11 -0.24 -1.23
C ALA A 16 10.11 -1.37 -1.42
N ILE A 17 9.89 -1.76 -2.67
CA ILE A 17 9.17 -2.97 -3.05
C ILE A 17 10.14 -3.79 -3.90
N GLU A 18 10.46 -4.99 -3.42
CA GLU A 18 11.42 -5.90 -4.05
C GLU A 18 10.77 -7.26 -4.29
N ARG A 19 11.28 -8.00 -5.28
CA ARG A 19 10.90 -9.38 -5.51
C ARG A 19 11.88 -10.31 -4.82
N SER A 20 11.39 -11.32 -4.12
CA SER A 20 12.19 -12.39 -3.52
C SER A 20 11.61 -13.74 -3.92
N GLY A 21 12.16 -14.34 -4.98
CA GLY A 21 11.63 -15.58 -5.56
C GLY A 21 10.21 -15.37 -6.10
N ASP A 22 9.25 -16.07 -5.49
CA ASP A 22 7.82 -15.96 -5.79
C ASP A 22 7.08 -14.96 -4.89
N ASP A 23 7.77 -14.41 -3.88
CA ASP A 23 7.20 -13.45 -2.94
C ASP A 23 7.56 -12.01 -3.33
N LEU A 24 6.69 -11.09 -2.93
CA LEU A 24 6.94 -9.65 -2.97
C LEU A 24 7.30 -9.16 -1.56
N VAL A 25 8.46 -8.53 -1.40
CA VAL A 25 8.95 -7.99 -0.13
C VAL A 25 8.77 -6.47 -0.14
N LEU A 26 7.98 -5.96 0.80
CA LEU A 26 7.89 -4.53 1.08
C LEU A 26 8.78 -4.19 2.26
N LYS A 27 9.70 -3.24 2.04
CA LYS A 27 10.53 -2.66 3.08
C LYS A 27 9.92 -1.34 3.51
N GLY A 28 9.85 -1.11 4.81
CA GLY A 28 9.32 0.13 5.32
C GLY A 28 9.65 0.39 6.78
N LYS A 29 9.09 1.49 7.28
CA LYS A 29 9.09 1.86 8.69
C LYS A 29 7.66 1.95 9.18
N ILE A 30 7.34 1.27 10.28
CA ILE A 30 6.06 1.42 10.98
C ILE A 30 6.24 2.46 12.09
N PHE A 31 5.26 3.35 12.27
CA PHE A 31 5.28 4.43 13.25
C PHE A 31 6.56 5.30 13.19
N GLY A 32 7.04 5.57 11.97
CA GLY A 32 8.19 6.46 11.72
C GLY A 32 9.58 5.88 12.00
N ALA A 33 9.72 4.87 12.89
CA ALA A 33 11.04 4.43 13.36
C ALA A 33 11.30 2.91 13.28
N MET A 34 10.29 2.05 13.36
CA MET A 34 10.52 0.59 13.44
C MET A 34 10.68 -0.01 12.04
N PRO A 35 11.87 -0.51 11.65
CA PRO A 35 12.04 -1.15 10.35
C PRO A 35 11.22 -2.44 10.31
N MET A 36 10.47 -2.63 9.23
CA MET A 36 9.64 -3.80 9.04
C MET A 36 9.78 -4.32 7.61
N LEU A 37 9.84 -5.65 7.50
CA LEU A 37 9.83 -6.38 6.24
C LEU A 37 8.49 -7.11 6.15
N ALA A 38 7.62 -6.64 5.26
CA ALA A 38 6.37 -7.33 4.95
C ALA A 38 6.59 -8.21 3.72
N ARG A 39 6.12 -9.46 3.77
CA ARG A 39 6.14 -10.38 2.62
C ARG A 39 4.73 -10.65 2.15
N VAL A 40 4.50 -10.53 0.85
CA VAL A 40 3.26 -10.88 0.19
C VAL A 40 3.54 -12.12 -0.65
N ARG A 41 2.92 -13.23 -0.23
CA ARG A 41 2.99 -14.51 -0.93
C ARG A 41 2.02 -14.51 -2.12
N PRO A 42 2.21 -15.38 -3.13
CA PRO A 42 1.29 -15.51 -4.26
C PRO A 42 -0.18 -15.73 -3.85
N GLU A 43 -0.42 -16.47 -2.78
CA GLU A 43 -1.79 -16.72 -2.28
C GLU A 43 -2.43 -15.45 -1.71
N GLU A 44 -1.67 -14.65 -0.96
CA GLU A 44 -2.12 -13.36 -0.42
C GLU A 44 -2.37 -12.35 -1.55
N ALA A 45 -1.52 -12.35 -2.59
CA ALA A 45 -1.73 -11.52 -3.76
C ALA A 45 -3.04 -11.87 -4.47
N ARG A 46 -3.35 -13.17 -4.64
CA ARG A 46 -4.62 -13.63 -5.21
C ARG A 46 -5.81 -13.28 -4.32
N ALA A 47 -5.66 -13.40 -2.99
CA ALA A 47 -6.69 -12.99 -2.05
C ALA A 47 -6.97 -11.49 -2.14
N ALA A 48 -5.92 -10.66 -2.22
CA ALA A 48 -6.06 -9.21 -2.42
C ALA A 48 -6.79 -8.86 -3.72
N LEU A 49 -6.50 -9.57 -4.82
CA LEU A 49 -7.22 -9.41 -6.08
C LEU A 49 -8.69 -9.82 -5.99
N ARG A 50 -9.03 -10.81 -5.14
CA ARG A 50 -10.42 -11.21 -4.89
C ARG A 50 -11.18 -10.22 -4.03
N LEU A 51 -10.50 -9.45 -3.17
CA LEU A 51 -11.11 -8.37 -2.39
C LEU A 51 -11.38 -7.12 -3.24
N LEU A 52 -10.82 -7.03 -4.45
CA LEU A 52 -11.08 -5.96 -5.39
C LEU A 52 -12.34 -6.24 -6.20
N ASP A 53 -13.47 -5.69 -5.76
CA ASP A 53 -14.68 -5.61 -6.58
C ASP A 53 -14.45 -4.75 -7.82
N ILE A 54 -15.21 -5.00 -8.90
CA ILE A 54 -15.13 -4.26 -10.18
C ILE A 54 -15.21 -2.74 -9.94
N LYS A 55 -16.10 -2.29 -9.04
CA LYS A 55 -16.24 -0.88 -8.69
C LYS A 55 -14.97 -0.30 -8.05
N THR A 56 -14.36 -1.04 -7.12
CA THR A 56 -13.12 -0.63 -6.45
C THR A 56 -11.94 -0.66 -7.41
N ALA A 57 -11.89 -1.63 -8.34
CA ALA A 57 -10.88 -1.69 -9.38
C ALA A 57 -10.95 -0.49 -10.34
N VAL A 58 -12.16 -0.11 -10.79
CA VAL A 58 -12.35 1.11 -11.61
C VAL A 58 -11.98 2.37 -10.82
N PHE A 59 -12.31 2.41 -9.52
CA PHE A 59 -11.89 3.52 -8.66
C PHE A 59 -10.37 3.60 -8.49
N LEU A 60 -9.69 2.47 -8.26
CA LEU A 60 -8.22 2.38 -8.18
C LEU A 60 -7.58 2.90 -9.48
N LEU A 61 -8.10 2.47 -10.64
CA LEU A 61 -7.67 2.98 -11.94
C LEU A 61 -7.88 4.49 -12.04
N SER A 62 -9.04 5.00 -11.63
CA SER A 62 -9.30 6.45 -11.62
C SER A 62 -8.36 7.22 -10.68
N LEU A 63 -7.92 6.60 -9.58
CA LEU A 63 -7.02 7.20 -8.59
C LEU A 63 -5.63 7.50 -9.21
N LEU A 64 -5.14 6.64 -10.10
CA LEU A 64 -3.87 6.82 -10.81
C LEU A 64 -3.88 8.06 -11.74
N PHE A 65 -5.04 8.42 -12.30
CA PHE A 65 -5.20 9.56 -13.22
C PHE A 65 -5.75 10.82 -12.56
N ARG A 66 -6.12 10.75 -11.28
CA ARG A 66 -6.66 11.91 -10.57
C ARG A 66 -5.51 12.90 -10.30
N PRO A 67 -5.67 14.20 -10.61
CA PRO A 67 -4.65 15.19 -10.31
C PRO A 67 -4.30 15.12 -8.82
N ALA A 68 -3.00 15.14 -8.51
CA ALA A 68 -2.49 15.02 -7.15
C ALA A 68 -3.24 16.00 -6.25
N SER A 69 -4.19 15.48 -5.45
CA SER A 69 -4.92 16.30 -4.50
C SER A 69 -3.91 16.73 -3.45
N ARG A 70 -3.47 17.98 -3.55
CA ARG A 70 -2.56 18.67 -2.62
C ARG A 70 -3.23 18.94 -1.26
N LYS A 71 -4.10 18.03 -0.80
CA LYS A 71 -4.86 18.12 0.44
C LYS A 71 -4.98 16.74 1.08
N ALA A 72 -4.00 16.41 1.92
CA ALA A 72 -4.13 15.52 3.06
C ALA A 72 -3.02 15.92 4.04
N GLY A 73 -3.35 16.87 4.91
CA GLY A 73 -2.41 17.54 5.79
C GLY A 73 -3.07 18.77 6.40
N LYS A 74 -4.09 18.55 7.21
CA LYS A 74 -4.50 19.49 8.25
C LYS A 74 -4.66 18.70 9.54
#